data_AF-A0A0C9M8G6-F1
#
_entry.id   AF-A0A0C9M8G6-F1
#
_cell.length_a   1.000
_cell.length_b   1.000
_cell.length_c   1.000
_cell.angle_alpha   90.00
_cell.angle_beta   90.00
_cell.angle_gamma   90.00
#
_symmetry.space_group_name_H-M   'P 1'
#
loop_
_entity.id
_entity.type
_entity.pdbx_description
1 polymer ?
#
loop_
_entity_poly.entity_id
_entity_poly.type
_entity_poly.pdbx_seq_one_letter_code
_entity_poly.pdbx_strand_id
1 'polypeptide(L)'
;MEAEQTLQDIRDGFALTGRNNFKPSLANDITEIYYLIQNAQNSLTLAAQGHEESNNKEKVDALDETFKEFVNLEHKLSLQKKAFETLKQRINTGKKITDPIAYYDNLTQTLDAESPADAVRINADPRYQSFKQHLWNINHPDEEMPRLGEGNNDDDDIVMGPTKISLKCPITMSWLEEPVTRSLTRNDVMDDPLMADRVARAKEREAAADKTEFFDV
;
A
#
# COMPACT_ATOMS: atom_id res chain seq x y z
N MET A 1 -56.44 22.84 -7.05
CA MET A 1 -55.60 23.63 -6.13
C MET A 1 -54.33 22.83 -5.95
N GLU A 2 -53.33 23.12 -6.76
CA GLU A 2 -51.98 22.57 -6.52
C GLU A 2 -51.42 23.35 -5.35
N ALA A 3 -51.10 22.65 -4.25
CA ALA A 3 -50.48 23.27 -3.09
C ALA A 3 -49.07 23.71 -3.50
N GLU A 4 -48.81 25.02 -3.48
CA GLU A 4 -47.46 25.55 -3.67
C GLU A 4 -46.56 24.98 -2.57
N GLN A 5 -45.65 24.09 -2.96
CA GLN A 5 -44.62 23.59 -2.05
C GLN A 5 -43.77 24.77 -1.60
N THR A 6 -43.66 24.98 -0.29
CA THR A 6 -42.81 26.05 0.23
C THR A 6 -41.34 25.67 0.05
N LEU A 7 -40.44 26.66 0.03
CA LEU A 7 -39.00 26.41 -0.05
C LEU A 7 -38.50 25.56 1.13
N GLN A 8 -39.13 25.67 2.30
CA GLN A 8 -38.90 24.79 3.44
C GLN A 8 -39.31 23.34 3.13
N ASP A 9 -40.46 23.10 2.51
CA ASP A 9 -40.90 21.74 2.16
C ASP A 9 -39.98 21.07 1.13
N ILE A 10 -39.45 21.85 0.18
CA ILE A 10 -38.48 21.37 -0.81
C ILE A 10 -37.15 21.02 -0.13
N ARG A 11 -36.71 21.85 0.82
CA ARG A 11 -35.49 21.59 1.63
C ARG A 11 -35.65 20.33 2.48
N ASP A 12 -36.77 20.18 3.18
CA ASP A 12 -37.03 19.06 4.09
C ASP A 12 -37.36 17.75 3.33
N GLY A 13 -37.82 17.87 2.08
CA GLY A 13 -38.00 16.78 1.14
C GLY A 13 -36.73 16.36 0.40
N PHE A 14 -35.66 17.16 0.46
CA PHE A 14 -34.42 16.87 -0.26
C PHE A 14 -33.63 15.75 0.45
N ALA A 15 -33.89 14.51 0.01
CA ALA A 15 -33.11 13.36 0.43
C ALA A 15 -32.06 13.02 -0.63
N LEU A 16 -30.83 12.90 -0.16
CA LEU A 16 -29.73 12.27 -0.87
C LEU A 16 -30.14 10.83 -1.25
N THR A 17 -30.41 10.56 -2.52
CA THR A 17 -30.78 9.24 -3.06
C THR A 17 -29.64 8.66 -3.90
N GLY A 18 -29.53 7.33 -3.96
CA GLY A 18 -28.47 6.64 -4.71
C GLY A 18 -28.39 7.00 -6.20
N ARG A 19 -29.45 7.56 -6.81
CA ARG A 19 -29.46 8.01 -8.21
C ARG A 19 -28.69 9.31 -8.45
N ASN A 20 -28.47 10.13 -7.42
CA ASN A 20 -27.89 11.47 -7.57
C ASN A 20 -26.53 11.63 -6.86
N ASN A 21 -25.97 10.56 -6.27
CA ASN A 21 -25.05 10.70 -5.12
C ASN A 21 -23.67 10.06 -5.19
N PHE A 22 -23.21 9.60 -6.34
CA PHE A 22 -21.84 9.10 -6.38
C PHE A 22 -21.07 9.73 -7.53
N LYS A 23 -20.19 10.68 -7.19
CA LYS A 23 -19.06 11.01 -8.04
C LYS A 23 -17.99 9.95 -7.77
N PRO A 24 -17.75 9.00 -8.69
CA PRO A 24 -16.68 8.00 -8.52
C PRO A 24 -15.29 8.63 -8.41
N SER A 25 -15.12 9.91 -8.77
CA SER A 25 -13.84 10.61 -8.70
C SER A 25 -13.24 10.60 -7.30
N LEU A 26 -13.97 11.03 -6.26
CA LEU A 26 -13.37 11.22 -4.93
C LEU A 26 -12.86 9.91 -4.30
N ALA A 27 -13.55 8.79 -4.50
CA ALA A 27 -13.11 7.49 -4.00
C ALA A 27 -11.87 6.98 -4.75
N ASN A 28 -11.79 7.26 -6.05
CA ASN A 28 -10.60 6.98 -6.85
C ASN A 28 -9.45 7.89 -6.41
N ASP A 29 -9.70 9.19 -6.22
CA ASP A 29 -8.71 10.18 -5.79
C ASP A 29 -8.09 9.79 -4.44
N ILE A 30 -8.89 9.36 -3.47
CA ILE A 30 -8.37 8.85 -2.18
C ILE A 30 -7.45 7.66 -2.42
N THR A 31 -7.84 6.72 -3.28
CA THR A 31 -7.05 5.51 -3.56
C THR A 31 -5.74 5.86 -4.27
N GLU A 32 -5.75 6.82 -5.20
CA GLU A 32 -4.54 7.34 -5.85
C GLU A 32 -3.59 7.98 -4.84
N ILE A 33 -4.12 8.79 -3.92
CA ILE A 33 -3.32 9.41 -2.85
C ILE A 33 -2.67 8.35 -1.97
N TYR A 34 -3.38 7.25 -1.65
CA TYR A 34 -2.80 6.11 -0.93
C TYR A 34 -1.59 5.52 -1.65
N TYR A 35 -1.68 5.30 -2.96
CA TYR A 35 -0.56 4.80 -3.74
C TYR A 35 0.61 5.78 -3.77
N LEU A 36 0.34 7.08 -3.86
CA LEU A 36 1.38 8.11 -3.80
C LEU A 36 2.12 8.11 -2.46
N ILE A 37 1.40 7.95 -1.34
CA ILE A 37 1.99 7.85 0.00
C ILE A 37 2.88 6.62 0.10
N GLN A 38 2.42 5.47 -0.40
CA GLN A 38 3.22 4.24 -0.38
C GLN A 38 4.49 4.37 -1.23
N ASN A 39 4.39 4.98 -2.40
CA ASN A 39 5.56 5.26 -3.24
C ASN A 39 6.53 6.23 -2.55
N ALA A 40 6.01 7.25 -1.85
CA ALA A 40 6.81 8.17 -1.06
C ALA A 40 7.52 7.45 0.10
N GLN A 41 6.80 6.62 0.87
CA GLN A 41 7.37 5.79 1.95
C GLN A 41 8.53 4.91 1.43
N ASN A 42 8.33 4.22 0.30
CA ASN A 42 9.39 3.42 -0.32
C ASN A 42 10.61 4.26 -0.72
N SER A 43 10.37 5.44 -1.32
CA SER A 43 11.44 6.34 -1.73
C SER A 43 12.21 6.90 -0.52
N LEU A 44 11.52 7.20 0.58
CA LEU A 44 12.12 7.62 1.85
C LEU A 44 12.99 6.52 2.43
N THR A 45 12.53 5.27 2.41
CA THR A 45 13.33 4.11 2.86
C THR A 45 14.64 4.03 2.10
N LEU A 46 14.61 4.11 0.77
CA LEU A 46 15.82 4.06 -0.06
C LEU A 46 16.76 5.24 0.23
N ALA A 47 16.22 6.45 0.40
CA ALA A 47 17.01 7.63 0.73
C ALA A 47 17.65 7.52 2.12
N ALA A 48 16.92 6.98 3.10
CA ALA A 48 17.40 6.77 4.46
C ALA A 48 18.54 5.73 4.48
N GLN A 49 18.40 4.62 3.74
CA GLN A 49 19.46 3.63 3.59
C GLN A 49 20.75 4.24 3.05
N GLY A 50 20.68 5.03 1.97
CA GLY A 50 21.86 5.69 1.40
C GLY A 50 22.51 6.71 2.36
N HIS A 51 21.71 7.37 3.20
CA HIS A 51 22.24 8.26 4.24
C HIS A 51 22.84 7.52 5.43
N GLU A 52 22.30 6.35 5.79
CA GLU A 52 22.85 5.48 6.83
C GLU A 52 24.22 4.90 6.40
N GLU A 53 24.33 4.43 5.16
CA GLU A 53 25.61 3.99 4.56
C GLU A 53 26.66 5.11 4.55
N SER A 54 26.21 6.36 4.37
CA SER A 54 27.07 7.55 4.43
C SER A 54 27.28 8.08 5.86
N ASN A 55 26.78 7.37 6.88
CA ASN A 55 26.83 7.71 8.31
C ASN A 55 26.27 9.13 8.63
N ASN A 56 25.28 9.58 7.86
CA ASN A 56 24.64 10.88 8.03
C ASN A 56 23.36 10.78 8.85
N LYS A 57 23.54 10.63 10.17
CA LYS A 57 22.44 10.38 11.12
C LYS A 57 21.40 11.49 11.19
N GLU A 58 21.82 12.76 11.07
CA GLU A 58 20.90 13.90 11.10
C GLU A 58 19.83 13.82 10.01
N LYS A 59 20.23 13.41 8.79
CA LYS A 59 19.29 13.25 7.68
C LYS A 59 18.42 12.02 7.85
N VAL A 60 18.95 10.95 8.42
CA VAL A 60 18.18 9.73 8.70
C VAL A 60 17.09 10.00 9.73
N ASP A 61 17.41 10.74 10.80
CA ASP A 61 16.44 11.14 11.83
C ASP A 61 15.35 12.04 11.23
N ALA A 62 15.73 13.00 10.36
CA ALA A 62 14.76 13.81 9.64
C ALA A 62 13.84 12.97 8.75
N LEU A 63 14.39 11.99 8.03
CA LEU A 63 13.59 11.07 7.19
C LEU A 63 12.68 10.17 8.02
N ASP A 64 13.13 9.73 9.21
CA ASP A 64 12.31 8.96 10.16
C ASP A 64 11.08 9.76 10.60
N GLU A 65 11.25 11.03 10.98
CA GLU A 65 10.13 11.90 11.34
C GLU A 65 9.17 12.09 10.16
N THR A 66 9.68 12.34 8.95
CA THR A 66 8.80 12.42 7.77
C THR A 66 8.05 11.11 7.50
N PHE A 67 8.66 9.95 7.76
CA PHE A 67 7.99 8.67 7.60
C PHE A 67 6.82 8.53 8.58
N LYS A 68 7.02 8.93 9.84
CA LYS A 68 5.97 8.97 10.87
C LYS A 68 4.81 9.87 10.44
N GLU A 69 5.11 11.03 9.86
CA GLU A 69 4.09 11.93 9.31
C GLU A 69 3.26 11.27 8.19
N PHE A 70 3.90 10.52 7.28
CA PHE A 70 3.19 9.77 6.24
C PHE A 70 2.29 8.68 6.81
N VAL A 71 2.74 7.94 7.83
CA VAL A 71 1.92 6.93 8.52
C VAL A 71 0.70 7.59 9.21
N ASN A 72 0.87 8.78 9.78
CA ASN A 72 -0.24 9.54 10.38
C ASN A 72 -1.23 10.03 9.32
N LEU A 73 -0.72 10.54 8.20
CA LEU A 73 -1.54 11.01 7.09
C LEU A 73 -2.36 9.87 6.47
N GLU A 74 -1.74 8.71 6.29
CA GLU A 74 -2.41 7.52 5.80
C GLU A 74 -3.55 7.08 6.74
N HIS A 75 -3.30 7.11 8.05
CA HIS A 75 -4.35 6.82 9.01
C HIS A 75 -5.52 7.79 8.91
N LYS A 76 -5.26 9.10 8.82
CA LYS A 76 -6.31 10.11 8.63
C LYS A 76 -7.13 9.85 7.38
N LEU A 77 -6.49 9.52 6.25
CA LEU A 77 -7.19 9.14 5.02
C LEU A 77 -8.03 7.87 5.21
N SER A 78 -7.57 6.91 6.02
CA SER A 78 -8.32 5.68 6.32
C SER A 78 -9.60 5.98 7.09
N LEU A 79 -9.54 6.89 8.06
CA LEU A 79 -10.70 7.33 8.83
C LEU A 79 -11.71 8.05 7.94
N GLN A 80 -11.24 8.96 7.11
CA GLN A 80 -12.10 9.68 6.16
C GLN A 80 -12.76 8.72 5.17
N LYS A 81 -12.02 7.75 4.63
CA LYS A 81 -12.57 6.71 3.75
C LYS A 81 -13.68 5.91 4.45
N LYS A 82 -13.44 5.44 5.68
CA LYS A 82 -14.45 4.72 6.49
C LYS A 82 -15.68 5.58 6.75
N ALA A 83 -15.49 6.88 7.00
CA ALA A 83 -16.58 7.81 7.20
C ALA A 83 -17.45 7.96 5.95
N PHE A 84 -16.82 8.12 4.77
CA PHE A 84 -17.54 8.15 3.50
C PHE A 84 -18.24 6.84 3.16
N GLU A 85 -17.62 5.68 3.43
CA GLU A 85 -18.25 4.37 3.23
C GLU A 85 -19.49 4.20 4.10
N THR A 86 -19.41 4.61 5.37
CA THR A 86 -20.54 4.56 6.31
C THR A 86 -21.67 5.49 5.87
N LEU A 87 -21.33 6.70 5.43
CA LEU A 87 -22.29 7.66 4.87
C LEU A 87 -22.98 7.10 3.62
N LYS A 88 -22.20 6.51 2.69
CA LYS A 88 -22.70 5.86 1.48
C LYS A 88 -23.66 4.71 1.81
N GLN A 89 -23.30 3.85 2.77
CA GLN A 89 -24.18 2.77 3.23
C GLN A 89 -25.49 3.32 3.77
N ARG A 90 -25.43 4.37 4.61
CA ARG A 90 -26.62 5.00 5.18
C ARG A 90 -27.55 5.59 4.12
N ILE A 91 -26.99 6.29 3.13
CA ILE A 91 -27.71 6.81 1.96
C ILE A 91 -28.38 5.66 1.19
N ASN A 92 -27.65 4.58 0.92
CA ASN A 92 -28.18 3.43 0.18
C ASN A 92 -29.31 2.71 0.95
N THR A 93 -29.27 2.70 2.28
CA THR A 93 -30.35 2.14 3.12
C THR A 93 -31.59 3.02 3.20
N GLY A 94 -31.60 4.20 2.56
CA GLY A 94 -32.76 5.10 2.54
C GLY A 94 -33.04 5.81 3.88
N LYS A 95 -32.11 5.76 4.83
CA LYS A 95 -32.21 6.51 6.09
C LYS A 95 -32.04 8.00 5.78
N LYS A 96 -33.04 8.81 6.13
CA LYS A 96 -32.93 10.28 6.00
C LYS A 96 -31.74 10.80 6.81
N ILE A 97 -30.94 11.63 6.17
CA ILE A 97 -29.84 12.36 6.78
C ILE A 97 -30.20 13.84 6.68
N THR A 98 -30.56 14.45 7.81
CA THR A 98 -30.98 15.86 7.87
C THR A 98 -29.80 16.80 7.63
N ASP A 99 -28.63 16.47 8.18
CA ASP A 99 -27.39 17.21 7.98
C ASP A 99 -26.22 16.24 7.70
N PRO A 100 -25.83 16.06 6.43
CA PRO A 100 -24.72 15.19 6.06
C PRO A 100 -23.36 15.66 6.58
N ILE A 101 -23.17 16.97 6.76
CA ILE A 101 -21.87 17.55 7.15
C ILE A 101 -21.65 17.31 8.64
N ALA A 102 -22.60 17.72 9.48
CA ALA A 102 -22.51 17.49 10.93
C ALA A 102 -22.39 15.99 11.26
N TYR A 103 -23.05 15.13 10.48
CA TYR A 103 -22.92 13.69 10.64
C TYR A 103 -21.52 13.17 10.30
N TYR A 104 -20.90 13.67 9.23
CA TYR A 104 -19.53 13.31 8.86
C TYR A 104 -18.51 13.79 9.90
N ASP A 105 -18.63 15.02 10.39
CA ASP A 105 -17.72 15.58 11.40
C ASP A 105 -17.80 14.79 12.71
N ASN A 106 -19.02 14.47 13.17
CA ASN A 106 -19.20 13.64 14.37
C ASN A 106 -18.56 12.26 14.21
N LEU A 107 -18.73 11.65 13.04
CA LEU A 107 -18.24 10.30 12.76
C LEU A 107 -16.72 10.26 12.61
N THR A 108 -16.11 11.27 12.00
CA THR A 108 -14.65 11.39 11.97
C THR A 108 -14.07 11.61 13.36
N GLN A 109 -14.71 12.45 14.19
CA GLN A 109 -14.30 12.68 15.56
C GLN A 109 -14.43 11.43 16.45
N THR A 110 -15.51 10.65 16.30
CA THR A 110 -15.68 9.40 17.06
C THR A 110 -14.64 8.36 16.67
N LEU A 111 -14.39 8.21 15.37
CA LEU A 111 -13.38 7.27 14.86
C LEU A 111 -11.96 7.65 15.27
N ASP A 112 -11.66 8.95 15.33
CA ASP A 112 -10.37 9.47 15.78
C ASP A 112 -10.18 9.25 17.29
N ALA A 113 -11.23 9.49 18.09
CA ALA A 113 -11.20 9.28 19.54
C ALA A 113 -11.10 7.80 19.95
N GLU A 114 -11.59 6.88 19.12
CA GLU A 114 -11.44 5.43 19.30
C GLU A 114 -10.06 4.91 18.88
N SER A 115 -9.28 5.72 18.17
CA SER A 115 -7.96 5.33 17.69
C SER A 115 -6.91 5.34 18.81
N PRO A 116 -5.99 4.36 18.87
CA PRO A 116 -4.89 4.41 19.82
C PRO A 116 -3.98 5.63 19.58
N ALA A 117 -3.24 6.04 20.62
CA ALA A 117 -2.29 7.14 20.53
C ALA A 117 -1.31 6.95 19.37
N ASP A 118 -0.95 8.05 18.69
CA ASP A 118 -0.15 8.03 17.45
C ASP A 118 1.15 7.23 17.59
N ALA A 119 1.88 7.38 18.69
CA ALA A 119 3.14 6.65 18.91
C ALA A 119 2.95 5.12 18.94
N VAL A 120 1.89 4.63 19.59
CA VAL A 120 1.59 3.19 19.65
C VAL A 120 1.19 2.68 18.28
N ARG A 121 0.38 3.46 17.56
CA ARG A 121 -0.11 3.11 16.23
C ARG A 121 1.01 3.06 15.19
N ILE A 122 1.92 4.05 15.21
CA ILE A 122 3.07 4.10 14.30
C ILE A 122 3.98 2.89 14.55
N ASN A 123 4.30 2.60 15.81
CA ASN A 123 5.17 1.47 16.16
C ASN A 123 4.55 0.10 15.82
N ALA A 124 3.22 0.02 15.77
CA ALA A 124 2.49 -1.16 15.32
C ALA A 124 2.33 -1.27 13.79
N ASP A 125 2.65 -0.22 13.02
CA ASP A 125 2.49 -0.24 11.57
C ASP A 125 3.59 -1.13 10.93
N PRO A 126 3.20 -2.13 10.11
CA PRO A 126 4.16 -3.08 9.54
C PRO A 126 5.15 -2.43 8.57
N ARG A 127 4.78 -1.34 7.88
CA ARG A 127 5.71 -0.65 6.99
C ARG A 127 6.72 0.15 7.78
N TYR A 128 6.32 0.80 8.86
CA TYR A 128 7.27 1.47 9.74
C TYR A 128 8.25 0.49 10.41
N GLN A 129 7.77 -0.68 10.83
CA GLN A 129 8.64 -1.76 11.33
C GLN A 129 9.64 -2.22 10.26
N SER A 130 9.17 -2.45 9.02
CA SER A 130 10.05 -2.82 7.91
C SER A 130 11.08 -1.74 7.59
N PHE A 131 10.70 -0.45 7.65
CA PHE A 131 11.61 0.68 7.46
C PHE A 131 12.73 0.69 8.51
N LYS A 132 12.39 0.56 9.79
CA LYS A 132 13.39 0.48 10.87
C LYS A 132 14.27 -0.75 10.76
N GLN A 133 13.71 -1.89 10.37
CA GLN A 133 14.47 -3.13 10.17
C GLN A 133 15.49 -2.97 9.03
N HIS A 134 15.08 -2.38 7.92
CA HIS A 134 15.96 -2.08 6.80
C HIS A 134 17.12 -1.17 7.19
N LEU A 135 16.87 -0.18 8.04
CA LEU A 135 17.90 0.73 8.55
C LEU A 135 18.85 0.02 9.53
N TRP A 136 18.30 -0.80 10.43
CA TRP A 136 19.07 -1.55 11.43
C TRP A 136 20.07 -2.51 10.79
N ASN A 137 19.62 -3.24 9.77
CA ASN A 137 20.42 -4.26 9.07
C ASN A 137 21.67 -3.71 8.38
N ILE A 138 21.75 -2.40 8.11
CA ILE A 138 22.93 -1.76 7.50
C ILE A 138 24.11 -1.79 8.47
N ASN A 139 23.86 -1.47 9.73
CA ASN A 139 24.91 -1.43 10.75
C ASN A 139 25.04 -2.74 11.54
N HIS A 140 23.98 -3.56 11.55
CA HIS A 140 23.90 -4.80 12.33
C HIS A 140 23.38 -5.95 11.45
N PRO A 141 24.22 -6.50 10.56
CA PRO A 141 23.78 -7.52 9.60
C PRO A 141 23.43 -8.87 10.24
N ASP A 142 24.03 -9.18 11.39
CA ASP A 142 23.88 -10.47 12.09
C ASP A 142 23.08 -10.37 13.39
N GLU A 143 22.54 -9.19 13.72
CA GLU A 143 21.79 -8.97 14.96
C GLU A 143 20.32 -8.64 14.68
N GLU A 144 19.43 -9.24 15.44
CA GLU A 144 18.00 -8.96 15.35
C GLU A 144 17.68 -7.55 15.83
N MET A 145 16.80 -6.87 15.12
CA MET A 145 16.36 -5.53 15.52
C MET A 145 15.57 -5.61 16.84
N PRO A 146 15.90 -4.78 17.85
CA PRO A 146 15.10 -4.68 19.07
C PRO A 146 13.64 -4.30 18.78
N ARG A 147 12.70 -4.89 19.51
CA ARG A 147 11.26 -4.57 19.38
C ARG A 147 11.01 -3.08 19.65
N LEU A 148 10.24 -2.41 18.78
CA LEU A 148 10.00 -0.96 18.83
C LEU A 148 8.92 -0.52 19.85
N GLY A 149 8.36 -1.43 20.65
CA GLY A 149 7.34 -1.10 21.65
C GLY A 149 7.11 -2.17 22.73
N GLU A 150 6.43 -1.77 23.81
CA GLU A 150 6.05 -2.62 24.96
C GLU A 150 4.71 -3.32 24.71
N GLY A 151 4.65 -4.20 23.70
CA GLY A 151 3.45 -4.96 23.37
C GLY A 151 3.75 -6.45 23.25
N ASN A 152 3.54 -7.18 24.34
CA ASN A 152 3.52 -8.65 24.35
C ASN A 152 2.36 -9.16 23.48
N ASN A 153 2.63 -9.52 22.23
CA ASN A 153 1.77 -10.41 21.48
C ASN A 153 2.68 -11.34 20.66
N ASP A 154 3.16 -12.40 21.32
CA ASP A 154 4.10 -13.40 20.79
C ASP A 154 3.49 -14.35 19.73
N ASP A 155 2.34 -14.02 19.12
CA ASP A 155 1.58 -14.96 18.30
C ASP A 155 1.56 -14.68 16.77
N ASP A 156 2.19 -13.60 16.27
CA ASP A 156 2.19 -13.29 14.82
C ASP A 156 3.58 -12.88 14.27
N ASP A 157 4.68 -13.45 14.80
CA ASP A 157 6.03 -13.24 14.25
C ASP A 157 6.22 -13.99 12.91
N ILE A 158 5.62 -13.48 11.82
CA ILE A 158 6.08 -13.82 10.46
C ILE A 158 7.39 -13.08 10.21
N VAL A 159 8.48 -13.72 10.60
CA VAL A 159 9.84 -13.28 10.30
C VAL A 159 10.10 -13.47 8.81
N MET A 160 9.98 -12.41 8.02
CA MET A 160 10.50 -12.40 6.65
C MET A 160 12.02 -12.27 6.71
N GLY A 161 12.72 -13.40 6.65
CA GLY A 161 14.17 -13.42 6.46
C GLY A 161 14.58 -12.73 5.14
N PRO A 162 15.87 -12.35 4.97
CA PRO A 162 16.35 -11.70 3.76
C PRO A 162 16.02 -12.56 2.55
N THR A 163 15.08 -12.09 1.72
CA THR A 163 14.64 -12.80 0.54
C THR A 163 15.74 -12.70 -0.52
N LYS A 164 16.44 -13.81 -0.77
CA LYS A 164 17.39 -13.90 -1.89
C LYS A 164 16.59 -13.99 -3.18
N ILE A 165 16.35 -12.85 -3.82
CA ILE A 165 15.71 -12.79 -5.13
C ILE A 165 16.74 -13.26 -6.17
N SER A 166 16.51 -14.42 -6.78
CA SER A 166 17.30 -14.86 -7.92
C SER A 166 16.94 -14.02 -9.14
N LEU A 167 17.91 -13.26 -9.66
CA LEU A 167 17.81 -12.55 -10.94
C LEU A 167 18.01 -13.47 -12.15
N LYS A 168 18.25 -14.76 -11.91
CA LYS A 168 18.24 -15.79 -12.95
C LYS A 168 16.82 -16.27 -13.18
N CYS A 169 16.45 -16.36 -14.46
CA CYS A 169 15.21 -16.96 -14.90
C CYS A 169 15.18 -18.44 -14.46
N PRO A 170 14.13 -18.90 -13.76
CA PRO A 170 14.03 -20.29 -13.31
C PRO A 170 14.01 -21.30 -14.46
N ILE A 171 13.66 -20.88 -15.67
CA ILE A 171 13.47 -21.75 -16.84
C ILE A 171 14.74 -21.81 -17.68
N THR A 172 15.27 -20.65 -18.07
CA THR A 172 16.43 -20.58 -18.96
C THR A 172 17.76 -20.58 -18.19
N MET A 173 17.72 -20.45 -16.86
CA MET A 173 18.89 -20.26 -15.99
C MET A 173 19.82 -19.09 -16.37
N SER A 174 19.38 -18.25 -17.33
CA SER A 174 20.03 -17.03 -17.79
C SER A 174 19.54 -15.83 -16.99
N TRP A 175 20.25 -14.71 -17.08
CA TRP A 175 19.80 -13.45 -16.49
C TRP A 175 18.46 -13.00 -17.10
N LEU A 176 17.58 -12.47 -16.24
CA LEU A 176 16.27 -11.97 -16.65
C LEU A 176 16.43 -10.66 -17.42
N GLU A 177 16.12 -10.67 -18.72
CA GLU A 177 16.05 -9.47 -19.56
C GLU A 177 14.65 -8.82 -19.51
N GLU A 178 13.60 -9.64 -19.67
CA GLU A 178 12.20 -9.22 -19.61
C GLU A 178 11.46 -9.97 -18.47
N PRO A 179 11.61 -9.53 -17.21
CA PRO A 179 10.92 -10.15 -16.09
C PRO A 179 9.42 -9.87 -16.17
N VAL A 180 8.62 -10.95 -16.28
CA VAL A 180 7.16 -10.88 -16.27
C VAL A 180 6.64 -11.55 -15.00
N THR A 181 5.75 -10.86 -14.28
CA THR A 181 5.02 -11.42 -13.15
C THR A 181 3.55 -11.55 -13.57
N ARG A 182 3.02 -12.78 -13.55
CA ARG A 182 1.59 -13.00 -13.81
C ARG A 182 0.85 -12.83 -12.48
N SER A 183 -0.16 -11.96 -12.45
CA SER A 183 -1.11 -11.91 -11.34
C SER A 183 -2.01 -13.16 -11.45
N LEU A 184 -1.60 -14.26 -10.82
CA LEU A 184 -2.36 -15.50 -10.82
C LEU A 184 -2.84 -15.85 -9.43
N THR A 185 -4.12 -16.19 -9.34
CA THR A 185 -4.66 -16.99 -8.25
C THR A 185 -4.23 -18.45 -8.42
N ARG A 186 -4.09 -19.16 -7.30
CA ARG A 186 -3.39 -20.46 -7.16
C ARG A 186 -3.79 -21.60 -8.12
N ASN A 187 -4.87 -21.47 -8.88
CA ASN A 187 -5.41 -22.53 -9.74
C ASN A 187 -4.94 -22.46 -11.20
N ASP A 188 -4.26 -21.39 -11.62
CA ASP A 188 -3.97 -21.14 -13.04
C ASP A 188 -2.58 -21.66 -13.49
N VAL A 189 -1.86 -22.35 -12.61
CA VAL A 189 -0.43 -22.71 -12.78
C VAL A 189 -0.21 -23.92 -13.71
N MET A 190 -1.23 -24.75 -13.95
CA MET A 190 -1.01 -26.10 -14.49
C MET A 190 -1.00 -26.25 -16.03
N ASP A 191 -1.62 -25.35 -16.81
CA ASP A 191 -1.76 -25.56 -18.27
C ASP A 191 -1.61 -24.26 -19.08
N ASP A 192 -0.41 -23.65 -19.11
CA ASP A 192 -0.14 -22.46 -19.93
C ASP A 192 0.60 -22.80 -21.25
N PRO A 193 -0.08 -22.77 -22.42
CA PRO A 193 0.52 -23.06 -23.73
C PRO A 193 1.58 -22.03 -24.15
N LEU A 194 1.59 -20.82 -23.58
CA LEU A 194 2.62 -19.82 -23.86
C LEU A 194 3.97 -20.22 -23.23
N MET A 195 3.95 -20.90 -22.09
CA MET A 195 5.15 -21.38 -21.41
C MET A 195 5.76 -22.56 -22.16
N ALA A 196 4.92 -23.46 -22.69
CA ALA A 196 5.38 -24.57 -23.52
C ALA A 196 6.10 -24.08 -24.80
N ASP A 197 5.54 -23.07 -25.47
CA ASP A 197 6.10 -22.50 -26.70
C ASP A 197 7.43 -21.75 -26.47
N ARG A 198 7.59 -21.11 -25.29
CA ARG A 198 8.86 -20.45 -24.92
C ARG A 198 9.97 -21.45 -24.57
N VAL A 199 9.63 -22.57 -23.94
CA VAL A 199 10.58 -23.67 -23.68
C VAL A 199 11.07 -24.29 -24.99
N ALA A 200 10.19 -24.46 -25.98
CA ALA A 200 10.57 -24.94 -27.31
C ALA A 200 11.56 -23.99 -28.00
N ARG A 201 11.27 -22.69 -28.01
CA ARG A 201 12.17 -21.67 -28.59
C ARG A 201 13.52 -21.54 -27.88
N ALA A 202 13.56 -21.75 -26.57
CA ALA A 202 14.83 -21.77 -25.82
C ALA A 202 15.71 -22.96 -26.22
N LYS A 203 15.12 -24.16 -26.39
CA LYS A 203 15.84 -25.35 -26.86
C LYS A 203 16.38 -25.22 -28.28
N GLU A 204 15.65 -24.54 -29.16
CA GLU A 204 16.12 -24.25 -30.53
C GLU A 204 17.32 -23.29 -30.53
N ARG A 205 17.38 -22.34 -29.58
CA ARG A 205 18.52 -21.43 -29.41
C ARG A 205 19.75 -22.13 -28.83
N GLU A 206 19.58 -23.08 -27.91
CA GLU A 206 20.69 -23.91 -27.41
C GLU A 206 21.25 -24.86 -28.49
N ALA A 207 20.41 -25.32 -29.43
CA ALA A 207 20.84 -26.15 -30.55
C ALA A 207 21.62 -25.36 -31.64
N ALA A 208 21.50 -24.03 -31.66
CA ALA A 208 22.30 -23.17 -32.54
C ALA A 208 23.66 -22.92 -31.87
N ALA A 209 24.67 -23.70 -32.28
CA ALA A 209 26.04 -23.60 -31.76
C ALA A 209 26.55 -22.15 -31.78
N ASP A 210 26.99 -21.69 -30.61
CA ASP A 210 27.58 -20.37 -30.38
C ASP A 210 28.90 -20.25 -31.17
N LYS A 211 28.88 -19.45 -32.24
CA LYS A 211 30.07 -19.07 -33.01
C LYS A 211 30.65 -17.78 -32.46
N THR A 212 31.07 -17.79 -31.21
CA THR A 212 31.91 -16.72 -30.66
C THR A 212 33.37 -17.08 -30.92
N GLU A 213 33.92 -16.56 -32.03
CA GLU A 213 35.36 -16.60 -32.29
C GLU A 213 36.04 -15.60 -31.34
N PHE A 214 36.78 -16.13 -30.35
CA PHE A 214 37.69 -15.34 -29.54
C PHE A 214 38.92 -14.99 -30.38
N PHE A 215 39.14 -13.69 -30.63
CA PHE A 215 40.44 -13.22 -31.11
C PHE A 215 41.38 -13.12 -29.91
N ASP A 216 42.42 -13.97 -29.89
CA ASP A 216 43.54 -13.85 -28.95
C ASP A 216 44.27 -12.51 -29.19
N VAL A 217 44.47 -11.73 -28.11
CA VAL A 217 45.34 -10.55 -28.04
C VAL A 217 46.52 -10.87 -27.15
#